data_AF-A0A1S1NSP8-F1
#
_entry.id   AF-A0A1S1NSP8-F1
#
_cell.length_a   1.000
_cell.length_b   1.000
_cell.length_c   1.000
_cell.angle_alpha   90.00
_cell.angle_beta   90.00
_cell.angle_gamma   90.00
#
_symmetry.space_group_name_H-M   'P 1'
#
loop_
_entity.id
_entity.type
_entity.pdbx_description
1 polymer ?
#
loop_
_entity_poly.entity_id
_entity_poly.type
_entity_poly.pdbx_seq_one_letter_code
_entity_poly.pdbx_strand_id
1 'polypeptide(L)'
;MHEIIEPLDAGSFDSPSVDLDLDGEVYVHHPELSVTLRQEPLYSPIDFTTSRAVPGLSDEYPLNHYQHVVRASGTCTVADESHNFNGLGWRDRTWGFRNESVSWVDYTCACITLDDHAVVLYRVIDPSGRIRSRAWQIDDCGQHELGEFSFVRNASGLLAEAAWETVSGQATVTTTRTLGGFWNPLGPGRHHGPTCSVYDEFLELRTDADAPASALVEHGIIRNVS
;
A
#
# COMPACT_ATOMS: atom_id res chain seq x y z
N MET A 1 19.30 5.21 13.37
CA MET A 1 17.87 4.95 13.10
C MET A 1 17.42 3.97 14.16
N HIS A 2 16.56 4.42 15.07
CA HIS A 2 16.00 3.60 16.13
C HIS A 2 14.56 3.27 15.75
N GLU A 3 14.24 1.98 15.59
CA GLU A 3 12.85 1.54 15.53
C GLU A 3 12.28 1.58 16.94
N ILE A 4 11.10 2.18 17.10
CA ILE A 4 10.39 2.24 18.37
C ILE A 4 9.24 1.25 18.27
N ILE A 5 9.21 0.28 19.19
CA ILE A 5 8.16 -0.72 19.27
C ILE A 5 7.42 -0.50 20.59
N GLU A 6 6.18 -0.03 20.50
CA GLU A 6 5.32 0.23 21.66
C GLU A 6 4.19 -0.81 21.69
N PRO A 7 3.98 -1.51 22.81
CA PRO A 7 2.85 -2.43 22.91
C PRO A 7 1.53 -1.65 22.88
N LEU A 8 0.57 -2.15 22.11
CA LEU A 8 -0.78 -1.63 22.02
C LEU A 8 -1.78 -2.66 22.56
N ASP A 9 -2.73 -2.19 23.36
CA ASP A 9 -3.86 -3.01 23.75
C ASP A 9 -4.73 -3.34 22.53
N ALA A 10 -5.36 -4.52 22.53
CA ALA A 10 -6.18 -4.96 21.41
C ALA A 10 -7.32 -3.98 21.13
N GLY A 11 -7.37 -3.44 19.90
CA GLY A 11 -8.36 -2.45 19.50
C GLY A 11 -8.04 -1.00 19.90
N SER A 12 -6.88 -0.75 20.50
CA SER A 12 -6.34 0.59 20.70
C SER A 12 -5.72 1.12 19.41
N PHE A 13 -5.79 2.45 19.24
CA PHE A 13 -5.12 3.19 18.17
C PHE A 13 -4.15 4.23 18.73
N ASP A 14 -3.98 4.24 20.06
CA ASP A 14 -3.19 5.22 20.80
C ASP A 14 -2.03 4.53 21.51
N SER A 15 -0.82 5.02 21.26
CA SER A 15 0.43 4.65 21.92
C SER A 15 1.08 5.89 22.54
N PRO A 16 2.13 5.73 23.38
CA PRO A 16 2.85 6.88 23.92
C PRO A 16 3.40 7.85 22.86
N SER A 17 3.77 7.35 21.68
CA SER A 17 4.36 8.15 20.60
C SER A 17 3.44 8.42 19.42
N VAL A 18 2.32 7.71 19.27
CA VAL A 18 1.42 7.84 18.10
C VAL A 18 -0.04 7.85 18.54
N ASP A 19 -0.82 8.80 18.02
CA ASP A 19 -2.28 8.85 18.13
C ASP A 19 -2.84 8.75 16.70
N LEU A 20 -3.71 7.76 16.49
CA LEU A 20 -4.40 7.53 15.23
C LEU A 20 -5.91 7.70 15.43
N ASP A 21 -6.40 8.87 15.05
CA ASP A 21 -7.83 9.11 14.92
C ASP A 21 -8.35 8.38 13.68
N LEU A 22 -9.36 7.55 13.89
CA LEU A 22 -10.01 6.81 12.82
C LEU A 22 -10.74 7.74 11.83
N ASP A 23 -11.03 8.98 12.20
CA ASP A 23 -11.61 9.99 11.31
C ASP A 23 -10.58 10.66 10.38
N GLY A 24 -9.31 10.25 10.45
CA GLY A 24 -8.29 10.57 9.45
C GLY A 24 -7.20 11.53 9.93
N GLU A 25 -7.05 11.74 11.23
CA GLU A 25 -5.94 12.50 11.81
C GLU A 25 -4.90 11.54 12.41
N VAL A 26 -3.62 11.83 12.18
CA VAL A 26 -2.50 11.07 12.73
C VAL A 26 -1.53 12.04 13.38
N TYR A 27 -1.20 11.76 14.63
CA TYR A 27 -0.22 12.52 15.39
C TYR A 27 0.94 11.63 15.79
N VAL A 28 2.15 12.14 15.62
CA VAL A 28 3.36 11.52 16.15
C VAL A 28 3.99 12.50 17.12
N HIS A 29 4.26 12.03 18.34
CA HIS A 29 4.78 12.79 19.45
C HIS A 29 6.07 12.14 19.98
N HIS A 30 7.18 12.39 19.29
CA HIS A 30 8.49 11.89 19.69
C HIS A 30 9.54 13.03 19.71
N PRO A 31 10.53 13.02 20.63
CA PRO A 31 11.56 14.07 20.68
C PRO A 31 12.33 14.28 19.37
N GLU A 32 12.47 13.23 18.55
CA GLU A 32 13.19 13.29 17.26
C GLU A 32 12.25 13.43 16.04
N LEU A 33 10.93 13.24 16.23
CA LEU A 33 9.94 13.24 15.16
C LEU A 33 8.59 13.73 15.71
N SER A 34 8.09 14.83 15.14
CA SER A 34 6.70 15.24 15.36
C SER A 34 5.96 15.32 14.05
N VAL A 35 4.77 14.73 14.00
CA VAL A 35 3.91 14.77 12.80
C VAL A 35 2.51 15.15 13.22
N THR A 36 1.89 16.02 12.44
CA THR A 36 0.44 16.19 12.38
C THR A 36 0.03 15.98 10.95
N LEU A 37 -0.78 14.97 10.71
CA LEU A 37 -1.24 14.56 9.38
C LEU A 37 -2.77 14.51 9.40
N ARG A 38 -3.39 15.11 8.39
CA ARG A 38 -4.81 14.98 8.08
C ARG A 38 -4.97 14.28 6.74
N GLN A 39 -5.85 13.29 6.70
CA GLN A 39 -6.17 12.47 5.55
C GLN A 39 -7.61 12.72 5.13
N GLU A 40 -7.79 13.37 3.98
CA GLU A 40 -9.11 13.65 3.42
C GLU A 40 -9.37 12.69 2.26
N PRO A 41 -10.40 11.83 2.33
CA PRO A 41 -10.67 10.91 1.24
C PRO A 41 -11.09 11.61 -0.04
N LEU A 42 -10.56 11.17 -1.18
CA LEU A 42 -10.88 11.77 -2.49
C LEU A 42 -12.10 11.11 -3.14
N TYR A 43 -12.17 9.78 -3.14
CA TYR A 43 -13.24 9.02 -3.80
C TYR A 43 -13.93 8.06 -2.81
N SER A 44 -14.75 7.11 -3.28
CA SER A 44 -15.22 6.01 -2.43
C SER A 44 -14.10 4.99 -2.18
N PRO A 45 -14.06 4.32 -1.02
CA PRO A 45 -13.06 3.27 -0.79
C PRO A 45 -13.32 2.05 -1.68
N ILE A 46 -12.24 1.37 -2.08
CA ILE A 46 -12.35 0.04 -2.71
C ILE A 46 -12.64 -0.97 -1.62
N ASP A 47 -13.66 -1.81 -1.84
CA ASP A 47 -14.07 -2.86 -0.93
C ASP A 47 -13.51 -4.23 -1.38
N PHE A 48 -12.48 -4.73 -0.68
CA PHE A 48 -11.98 -6.09 -0.91
C PHE A 48 -12.63 -7.15 -0.01
N THR A 49 -13.55 -6.77 0.87
CA THR A 49 -14.24 -7.69 1.76
C THR A 49 -15.11 -8.69 0.97
N THR A 50 -15.66 -8.26 -0.16
CA THR A 50 -16.48 -9.11 -1.03
C THR A 50 -15.66 -9.86 -2.06
N SER A 51 -14.67 -9.22 -2.68
CA SER A 51 -13.85 -9.81 -3.74
C SER A 51 -12.83 -10.83 -3.24
N ARG A 52 -12.49 -10.79 -1.94
CA ARG A 52 -11.47 -11.63 -1.30
C ARG A 52 -10.12 -11.56 -2.02
N ALA A 53 -9.81 -10.36 -2.52
CA ALA A 53 -8.59 -10.09 -3.28
C ALA A 53 -7.33 -10.31 -2.43
N VAL A 54 -7.36 -9.82 -1.19
CA VAL A 54 -6.31 -10.06 -0.20
C VAL A 54 -6.63 -11.39 0.51
N PRO A 55 -5.76 -12.41 0.41
CA PRO A 55 -6.01 -13.70 1.03
C PRO A 55 -5.92 -13.60 2.55
N GLY A 56 -6.89 -14.25 3.23
CA GLY A 56 -6.81 -14.50 4.67
C GLY A 56 -5.99 -15.73 5.01
N LEU A 57 -6.13 -16.19 6.26
CA LEU A 57 -5.50 -17.42 6.73
C LEU A 57 -6.13 -18.66 6.07
N SER A 58 -7.45 -18.64 5.88
CA SER A 58 -8.21 -19.66 5.14
C SER A 58 -9.54 -19.07 4.66
N ASP A 59 -10.33 -19.86 3.92
CA ASP A 59 -11.68 -19.44 3.51
C ASP A 59 -12.64 -19.30 4.72
N GLU A 60 -12.43 -20.06 5.79
CA GLU A 60 -13.19 -19.96 7.06
C GLU A 60 -12.74 -18.78 7.92
N TYR A 61 -11.49 -18.32 7.72
CA TYR A 61 -10.87 -17.23 8.47
C TYR A 61 -10.45 -16.12 7.51
N PRO A 62 -11.43 -15.36 6.99
CA PRO A 62 -11.16 -14.38 5.96
C PRO A 62 -10.43 -13.16 6.52
N LEU A 63 -9.77 -12.46 5.60
CA LEU A 63 -9.28 -11.12 5.79
C LEU A 63 -10.23 -10.14 5.13
N ASN A 64 -10.44 -9.01 5.78
CA ASN A 64 -11.20 -7.89 5.23
C ASN A 64 -10.24 -6.73 5.01
N HIS A 65 -10.42 -6.04 3.90
CA HIS A 65 -9.54 -4.95 3.50
C HIS A 65 -10.34 -3.88 2.78
N TYR A 66 -10.08 -2.63 3.15
CA TYR A 66 -10.49 -1.44 2.40
C TYR A 66 -9.25 -0.68 1.97
N GLN A 67 -9.31 -0.07 0.80
CA GLN A 67 -8.25 0.80 0.31
C GLN A 67 -8.83 2.12 -0.17
N HIS A 68 -8.20 3.22 0.23
CA HIS A 68 -8.75 4.55 0.04
C HIS A 68 -7.66 5.52 -0.39
N VAL A 69 -7.82 6.15 -1.55
CA VAL A 69 -6.99 7.27 -1.94
C VAL A 69 -7.40 8.52 -1.15
N VAL A 70 -6.40 9.21 -0.61
CA VAL A 70 -6.59 10.38 0.25
C VAL A 70 -5.70 11.54 -0.22
N ARG A 71 -6.14 12.77 0.05
CA ARG A 71 -5.26 13.92 0.15
C ARG A 71 -4.67 13.95 1.56
N ALA A 72 -3.35 13.89 1.65
CA ALA A 72 -2.60 13.92 2.89
C ALA A 72 -1.96 15.31 3.05
N SER A 73 -2.27 16.00 4.14
CA SER A 73 -1.68 17.32 4.41
C SER A 73 -1.30 17.46 5.88
N GLY A 74 -0.32 18.31 6.17
CA GLY A 74 0.15 18.46 7.53
C GLY A 74 1.53 19.06 7.67
N THR A 75 2.11 18.84 8.84
CA THR A 75 3.44 19.31 9.22
C THR A 75 4.22 18.15 9.82
N CYS A 76 5.48 18.03 9.42
CA CYS A 76 6.44 17.08 9.97
C CYS A 76 7.66 17.86 10.46
N THR A 77 8.11 17.59 11.68
CA THR A 77 9.34 18.12 12.24
C THR A 77 10.31 16.98 12.50
N VAL A 78 11.51 17.04 11.91
CA VAL A 78 12.60 16.07 12.08
C VAL A 78 13.88 16.84 12.34
N ALA A 79 14.64 16.45 13.37
CA ALA A 79 15.92 17.10 13.71
C ALA A 79 15.83 18.64 13.80
N ASP A 80 14.77 19.15 14.44
CA ASP A 80 14.42 20.57 14.59
C ASP A 80 14.06 21.32 13.28
N GLU A 81 14.02 20.63 12.14
CA GLU A 81 13.55 21.19 10.86
C GLU A 81 12.08 20.87 10.65
N SER A 82 11.27 21.90 10.37
CA SER A 82 9.83 21.74 10.14
C SER A 82 9.48 21.89 8.66
N HIS A 83 8.71 20.93 8.15
CA HIS A 83 8.27 20.83 6.78
C HIS A 83 6.76 20.71 6.72
N ASN A 84 6.12 21.58 5.93
CA ASN A 84 4.72 21.41 5.58
C ASN A 84 4.61 20.53 4.33
N PHE A 85 3.61 19.67 4.28
CA PHE A 85 3.32 18.85 3.12
C PHE A 85 1.84 18.89 2.76
N ASN A 86 1.55 18.74 1.47
CA ASN A 86 0.21 18.57 0.92
C ASN A 86 0.38 17.72 -0.35
N GLY A 87 -0.06 16.48 -0.28
CA GLY A 87 0.14 15.51 -1.32
C GLY A 87 -0.98 14.49 -1.37
N LEU A 88 -0.73 13.44 -2.14
CA LEU A 88 -1.62 12.30 -2.27
C LEU A 88 -1.07 11.16 -1.43
N GLY A 89 -1.96 10.34 -0.91
CA GLY A 89 -1.62 9.16 -0.13
C GLY A 89 -2.67 8.09 -0.29
N TRP A 90 -2.40 6.95 0.35
CA TRP A 90 -3.31 5.85 0.43
C TRP A 90 -3.49 5.46 1.88
N ARG A 91 -4.72 5.19 2.27
CA ARG A 91 -5.10 4.65 3.55
C ARG A 91 -5.68 3.27 3.32
N ASP A 92 -5.10 2.28 3.96
CA ASP A 92 -5.67 0.95 4.01
C ASP A 92 -6.29 0.67 5.39
N ARG A 93 -7.22 -0.27 5.42
CA ARG A 93 -7.73 -0.82 6.66
C ARG A 93 -7.86 -2.32 6.50
N THR A 94 -7.01 -3.05 7.20
CA THR A 94 -6.98 -4.52 7.16
C THR A 94 -7.35 -5.09 8.52
N TRP A 95 -8.28 -6.06 8.57
CA TRP A 95 -8.60 -6.79 9.81
C TRP A 95 -9.11 -8.20 9.52
N GLY A 96 -8.90 -9.11 10.46
CA GLY A 96 -9.22 -10.53 10.33
C GLY A 96 -7.98 -11.38 10.55
N PHE A 97 -8.03 -12.62 10.07
CA PHE A 97 -6.96 -13.58 10.29
C PHE A 97 -6.00 -13.58 9.10
N ARG A 98 -4.73 -13.30 9.38
CA ARG A 98 -3.66 -13.22 8.38
C ARG A 98 -2.40 -13.91 8.91
N ASN A 99 -1.68 -14.57 8.02
CA ASN A 99 -0.30 -14.94 8.23
C ASN A 99 0.42 -14.90 6.87
N GLU A 100 0.99 -13.74 6.58
CA GLU A 100 1.66 -13.42 5.32
C GLU A 100 2.71 -14.48 4.96
N SER A 101 3.47 -14.95 5.95
CA SER A 101 4.53 -15.96 5.77
C SER A 101 4.03 -17.32 5.24
N VAL A 102 2.73 -17.59 5.27
CA VAL A 102 2.14 -18.82 4.72
C VAL A 102 1.05 -18.57 3.69
N SER A 103 0.54 -17.34 3.57
CA SER A 103 -0.55 -16.99 2.65
C SER A 103 -0.09 -16.74 1.22
N TRP A 104 1.18 -16.37 1.01
CA TRP A 104 1.73 -16.09 -0.32
C TRP A 104 3.22 -16.39 -0.43
N VAL A 105 3.74 -16.44 -1.65
CA VAL A 105 5.16 -16.54 -1.99
C VAL A 105 5.69 -15.20 -2.50
N ASP A 106 4.85 -14.49 -3.27
CA ASP A 106 5.11 -13.18 -3.87
C ASP A 106 3.79 -12.41 -3.89
N TYR A 107 3.83 -11.11 -3.61
CA TYR A 107 2.73 -10.21 -3.90
C TYR A 107 3.21 -8.83 -4.33
N THR A 108 2.37 -8.13 -5.07
CA THR A 108 2.58 -6.75 -5.50
C THR A 108 1.26 -6.01 -5.44
N CYS A 109 1.26 -4.88 -4.74
CA CYS A 109 0.14 -3.95 -4.71
C CYS A 109 0.64 -2.60 -5.24
N ALA A 110 0.16 -2.17 -6.41
CA ALA A 110 0.47 -0.84 -6.94
C ALA A 110 -0.76 0.05 -6.79
N CYS A 111 -0.60 1.15 -6.06
CA CYS A 111 -1.62 2.14 -5.80
C CYS A 111 -1.23 3.41 -6.56
N ILE A 112 -1.77 3.56 -7.76
CA ILE A 112 -1.41 4.58 -8.74
C ILE A 112 -2.46 5.69 -8.67
N THR A 113 -2.03 6.94 -8.55
CA THR A 113 -2.92 8.11 -8.59
C THR A 113 -2.59 8.95 -9.82
N LEU A 114 -3.61 9.21 -10.63
CA LEU A 114 -3.61 10.08 -11.79
C LEU A 114 -4.41 11.35 -11.46
N ASP A 115 -4.50 12.28 -12.41
CA ASP A 115 -5.13 13.59 -12.20
C ASP A 115 -6.64 13.48 -11.86
N ASP A 116 -7.37 12.57 -12.50
CA ASP A 116 -8.83 12.46 -12.42
C ASP A 116 -9.33 11.12 -11.85
N HIS A 117 -8.43 10.17 -11.60
CA HIS A 117 -8.78 8.87 -11.03
C HIS A 117 -7.58 8.22 -10.34
N ALA A 118 -7.84 7.12 -9.64
CA ALA A 118 -6.82 6.28 -9.05
C ALA A 118 -7.02 4.82 -9.47
N VAL A 119 -5.93 4.05 -9.52
CA VAL A 119 -5.91 2.65 -9.91
C VAL A 119 -5.20 1.84 -8.83
N VAL A 120 -5.79 0.72 -8.43
CA VAL A 120 -5.13 -0.30 -7.61
C VAL A 120 -4.95 -1.55 -8.43
N LEU A 121 -3.72 -2.05 -8.51
CA LEU A 121 -3.35 -3.30 -9.16
C LEU A 121 -2.81 -4.25 -8.08
N TYR A 122 -3.55 -5.29 -7.76
CA TYR A 122 -3.21 -6.24 -6.70
C TYR A 122 -2.97 -7.63 -7.28
N ARG A 123 -1.75 -8.15 -7.14
CA ARG A 123 -1.37 -9.50 -7.57
C ARG A 123 -0.74 -10.25 -6.41
N VAL A 124 -1.16 -11.50 -6.21
CA VAL A 124 -0.57 -12.42 -5.24
C VAL A 124 -0.38 -13.80 -5.85
N ILE A 125 0.71 -14.47 -5.49
CA ILE A 125 1.01 -15.87 -5.82
C ILE A 125 0.98 -16.66 -4.53
N ASP A 126 0.09 -17.64 -4.41
CA ASP A 126 0.01 -18.48 -3.22
C ASP A 126 1.06 -19.62 -3.23
N PRO A 127 1.29 -20.34 -2.10
CA PRO A 127 2.26 -21.42 -2.06
C PRO A 127 2.00 -22.60 -3.01
N SER A 128 0.78 -22.73 -3.55
CA SER A 128 0.46 -23.72 -4.58
C SER A 128 0.82 -23.26 -5.99
N GLY A 129 1.26 -22.01 -6.14
CA GLY A 129 1.56 -21.37 -7.42
C GLY A 129 0.34 -20.74 -8.09
N ARG A 130 -0.83 -20.74 -7.44
CA ARG A 130 -2.03 -20.09 -7.99
C ARG A 130 -1.88 -18.57 -7.86
N ILE A 131 -2.20 -17.89 -8.96
CA ILE A 131 -2.20 -16.43 -9.03
C ILE A 131 -3.60 -15.92 -8.73
N ARG A 132 -3.72 -14.93 -7.84
CA ARG A 132 -4.91 -14.10 -7.72
C ARG A 132 -4.52 -12.68 -8.09
N SER A 133 -5.20 -12.13 -9.09
CA SER A 133 -4.99 -10.77 -9.56
C SER A 133 -6.32 -10.06 -9.62
N ARG A 134 -6.34 -8.80 -9.18
CA ARG A 134 -7.49 -7.92 -9.30
C ARG A 134 -7.02 -6.49 -9.52
N ALA A 135 -7.79 -5.75 -10.31
CA ALA A 135 -7.52 -4.37 -10.61
C ALA A 135 -8.80 -3.54 -10.46
N TRP A 136 -8.65 -2.32 -9.94
CA TRP A 136 -9.76 -1.38 -9.81
C TRP A 136 -9.33 0.00 -10.23
N GLN A 137 -10.25 0.71 -10.87
CA GLN A 137 -10.24 2.15 -11.01
C GLN A 137 -11.21 2.74 -9.99
N ILE A 138 -10.85 3.88 -9.42
CA ILE A 138 -11.71 4.68 -8.56
C ILE A 138 -11.69 6.13 -9.05
N ASP A 139 -12.87 6.73 -9.15
CA ASP A 139 -13.07 8.12 -9.50
C ASP A 139 -14.36 8.66 -8.85
N ASP A 140 -14.80 9.85 -9.26
CA ASP A 140 -16.03 10.50 -8.79
C ASP A 140 -17.31 9.70 -9.09
N CYS A 141 -17.28 8.75 -10.05
CA CYS A 141 -18.40 7.87 -10.36
C CYS A 141 -18.43 6.60 -9.50
N GLY A 142 -17.38 6.33 -8.72
CA GLY A 142 -17.29 5.20 -7.80
C GLY A 142 -16.12 4.28 -8.12
N GLN A 143 -16.29 2.98 -7.82
CA GLN A 143 -15.29 1.96 -8.07
C GLN A 143 -15.68 1.07 -9.26
N HIS A 144 -14.70 0.77 -10.10
CA HIS A 144 -14.86 -0.02 -11.32
C HIS A 144 -13.79 -1.11 -11.36
N GLU A 145 -14.21 -2.37 -11.41
CA GLU A 145 -13.26 -3.47 -11.64
C GLU A 145 -12.71 -3.39 -13.06
N LEU A 146 -11.38 -3.52 -13.18
CA LEU A 146 -10.65 -3.50 -14.44
C LEU A 146 -10.33 -4.93 -14.89
N GLY A 147 -9.90 -5.05 -16.15
CA GLY A 147 -9.52 -6.33 -16.75
C GLY A 147 -8.13 -6.81 -16.33
N GLU A 148 -7.43 -7.42 -17.27
CA GLU A 148 -6.07 -7.89 -17.02
C GLU A 148 -5.07 -6.74 -16.84
N PHE A 149 -4.00 -7.02 -16.10
CA PHE A 149 -2.90 -6.08 -15.92
C PHE A 149 -1.57 -6.83 -15.81
N SER A 150 -0.48 -6.10 -16.01
CA SER A 150 0.88 -6.61 -15.94
C SER A 150 1.81 -5.63 -15.24
N PHE A 151 2.92 -6.17 -14.75
CA PHE A 151 4.04 -5.41 -14.21
C PHE A 151 5.31 -5.80 -14.93
N VAL A 152 6.12 -4.80 -15.30
CA VAL A 152 7.51 -4.98 -15.69
C VAL A 152 8.38 -4.53 -14.53
N ARG A 153 9.36 -5.35 -14.18
CA ARG A 153 10.33 -5.05 -13.11
C ARG A 153 11.68 -4.67 -13.68
N ASN A 154 12.39 -3.78 -13.01
CA ASN A 154 13.79 -3.48 -13.32
C ASN A 154 14.74 -4.55 -12.75
N ALA A 155 16.05 -4.37 -12.94
CA ALA A 155 17.07 -5.32 -12.48
C ALA A 155 17.15 -5.47 -10.95
N SER A 156 16.61 -4.52 -10.18
CA SER A 156 16.49 -4.60 -8.72
C SER A 156 15.20 -5.30 -8.26
N GLY A 157 14.35 -5.72 -9.20
CA GLY A 157 13.05 -6.31 -8.91
C GLY A 157 11.96 -5.30 -8.57
N LEU A 158 12.22 -4.00 -8.71
CA LEU A 158 11.28 -2.90 -8.41
C LEU A 158 10.44 -2.52 -9.63
N LEU A 159 9.37 -1.73 -9.46
CA LEU A 159 8.46 -1.41 -10.55
C LEU A 159 9.16 -0.55 -11.63
N ALA A 160 9.16 -1.04 -12.86
CA ALA A 160 9.60 -0.28 -14.03
C ALA A 160 8.40 0.23 -14.84
N GLU A 161 7.38 -0.62 -15.02
CA GLU A 161 6.17 -0.31 -15.79
C GLU A 161 4.99 -1.08 -15.21
N ALA A 162 3.80 -0.49 -15.29
CA ALA A 162 2.54 -1.18 -15.08
C ALA A 162 1.61 -0.90 -16.25
N ALA A 163 0.86 -1.91 -16.68
CA ALA A 163 -0.16 -1.74 -17.72
C ALA A 163 -1.45 -2.46 -17.34
N TRP A 164 -2.60 -1.92 -17.71
CA TRP A 164 -3.90 -2.51 -17.43
C TRP A 164 -4.91 -2.25 -18.54
N GLU A 165 -5.91 -3.12 -18.64
CA GLU A 165 -7.03 -2.96 -19.55
C GLU A 165 -8.05 -1.93 -19.03
N THR A 166 -8.48 -1.05 -19.92
CA THR A 166 -9.54 -0.05 -19.73
C THR A 166 -10.63 -0.26 -20.78
N VAL A 167 -11.79 0.40 -20.61
CA VAL A 167 -12.86 0.39 -21.61
C VAL A 167 -12.44 0.93 -22.98
N SER A 168 -11.43 1.81 -23.01
CA SER A 168 -10.89 2.46 -24.22
C SER A 168 -9.68 1.76 -24.83
N GLY A 169 -9.17 0.70 -24.21
CA GLY A 169 -7.93 0.03 -24.63
C GLY A 169 -6.98 -0.18 -23.45
N GLN A 170 -5.68 -0.27 -23.71
CA GLN A 170 -4.67 -0.46 -22.67
C GLN A 170 -4.17 0.89 -22.15
N ALA A 171 -4.00 1.01 -20.84
CA ALA A 171 -3.28 2.10 -20.20
C ALA A 171 -1.94 1.59 -19.68
N THR A 172 -0.91 2.42 -19.76
CA THR A 172 0.45 2.11 -19.32
C THR A 172 0.99 3.29 -18.51
N VAL A 173 1.76 2.97 -17.47
CA VAL A 173 2.59 3.94 -16.74
C VAL A 173 4.00 3.40 -16.57
N THR A 174 4.97 4.30 -16.72
CA THR A 174 6.40 3.99 -16.63
C THR A 174 7.03 4.79 -15.49
N THR A 175 7.83 4.13 -14.67
CA THR A 175 8.59 4.77 -13.60
C THR A 175 9.61 5.74 -14.16
N THR A 176 9.53 7.01 -13.79
CA THR A 176 10.51 8.03 -14.15
C THR A 176 11.45 8.36 -13.02
N ARG A 177 10.98 8.24 -11.76
CA ARG A 177 11.79 8.52 -10.58
C ARG A 177 11.28 7.76 -9.36
N THR A 178 12.21 7.22 -8.57
CA THR A 178 11.94 6.75 -7.21
C THR A 178 12.17 7.90 -6.23
N LEU A 179 11.14 8.28 -5.50
CA LEU A 179 11.17 9.34 -4.48
C LEU A 179 11.73 8.83 -3.15
N GLY A 180 11.49 7.56 -2.86
CA GLY A 180 11.95 6.90 -1.65
C GLY A 180 11.37 5.51 -1.53
N GLY A 181 11.74 4.84 -0.45
CA GLY A 181 11.21 3.53 -0.12
C GLY A 181 11.78 3.01 1.18
N PHE A 182 11.10 2.07 1.80
CA PHE A 182 11.50 1.50 3.08
C PHE A 182 11.03 0.06 3.22
N TRP A 183 11.72 -0.68 4.09
CA TRP A 183 11.29 -2.02 4.48
C TRP A 183 10.11 -1.91 5.43
N ASN A 184 8.99 -2.55 5.11
CA ASN A 184 7.81 -2.60 5.95
C ASN A 184 7.94 -3.78 6.93
N PRO A 185 8.02 -3.54 8.25
CA PRO A 185 8.13 -4.61 9.24
C PRO A 185 6.78 -5.32 9.41
N LEU A 186 6.51 -6.33 8.56
CA LEU A 186 5.33 -7.18 8.69
C LEU A 186 5.61 -8.40 9.57
N GLY A 187 4.75 -8.62 10.56
CA GLY A 187 4.77 -9.79 11.43
C GLY A 187 5.59 -9.62 12.71
N PRO A 188 5.78 -10.71 13.49
CA PRO A 188 6.46 -10.65 14.77
C PRO A 188 7.95 -10.32 14.59
N GLY A 189 8.45 -9.35 15.35
CA GLY A 189 9.84 -8.86 15.26
C GLY A 189 10.93 -9.93 15.47
N ARG A 190 10.59 -11.11 16.01
CA ARG A 190 11.45 -12.30 16.04
C ARG A 190 10.64 -13.54 15.69
N HIS A 191 11.07 -14.29 14.68
CA HIS A 191 10.48 -15.58 14.34
C HIS A 191 11.54 -16.52 13.71
N HIS A 192 11.21 -17.82 13.72
CA HIS A 192 11.97 -18.84 13.00
C HIS A 192 11.11 -19.36 11.84
N GLY A 193 11.73 -19.58 10.67
CA GLY A 193 11.04 -20.09 9.48
C GLY A 193 10.87 -19.03 8.39
N PRO A 194 10.00 -19.29 7.39
CA PRO A 194 9.75 -18.36 6.29
C PRO A 194 9.29 -16.98 6.78
N THR A 195 9.88 -15.94 6.22
CA THR A 195 9.59 -14.53 6.54
C THR A 195 9.00 -13.83 5.34
N CYS A 196 7.82 -13.23 5.48
CA CYS A 196 7.39 -12.23 4.49
C CYS A 196 8.24 -10.95 4.65
N SER A 197 9.03 -10.64 3.63
CA SER A 197 9.80 -9.40 3.55
C SER A 197 9.10 -8.47 2.59
N VAL A 198 8.80 -7.26 3.05
CA VAL A 198 8.02 -6.30 2.28
C VAL A 198 8.77 -4.99 2.11
N TYR A 199 8.76 -4.45 0.90
CA TYR A 199 9.40 -3.19 0.56
C TYR A 199 8.42 -2.28 -0.16
N ASP A 200 8.26 -1.07 0.36
CA ASP A 200 7.42 -0.02 -0.23
C ASP A 200 8.29 0.94 -1.05
N GLU A 201 7.82 1.33 -2.23
CA GLU A 201 8.40 2.39 -3.06
C GLU A 201 7.39 3.49 -3.35
N PHE A 202 7.86 4.74 -3.24
CA PHE A 202 7.13 5.94 -3.67
C PHE A 202 7.71 6.42 -5.00
N LEU A 203 6.85 6.57 -6.00
CA LEU A 203 7.27 6.76 -7.39
C LEU A 203 6.63 7.99 -8.03
N GLU A 204 7.40 8.65 -8.88
CA GLU A 204 6.87 9.45 -9.98
C GLU A 204 6.82 8.56 -11.23
N LEU A 205 5.68 8.63 -11.93
CA LEU A 205 5.40 7.87 -13.13
C LEU A 205 4.99 8.81 -14.27
N ARG A 206 5.03 8.30 -15.50
CA ARG A 206 4.43 8.95 -16.69
C ARG A 206 3.58 7.96 -17.45
N THR A 207 2.44 8.43 -17.95
CA THR A 207 1.60 7.69 -18.90
C THR A 207 2.24 7.69 -20.31
N ASP A 208 1.73 6.87 -21.22
CA ASP A 208 2.13 6.89 -22.64
C ASP A 208 1.88 8.25 -23.32
N ALA A 209 0.91 9.02 -22.83
CA ALA A 209 0.62 10.38 -23.29
C ALA A 209 1.46 11.46 -22.56
N ASP A 210 2.48 11.04 -21.80
CA ASP A 210 3.35 11.89 -20.98
C ASP A 210 2.62 12.66 -19.85
N ALA A 211 1.39 12.28 -19.50
CA ALA A 211 0.72 12.80 -18.31
C ALA A 211 1.39 12.28 -17.03
N PRO A 212 1.52 13.10 -15.97
CA PRO A 212 2.11 12.69 -14.70
C PRO A 212 1.20 11.71 -13.96
N ALA A 213 1.81 10.79 -13.22
CA ALA A 213 1.14 10.00 -12.19
C ALA A 213 2.10 9.76 -11.02
N SER A 214 1.55 9.34 -9.89
CA SER A 214 2.35 8.93 -8.72
C SER A 214 1.90 7.57 -8.24
N ALA A 215 2.79 6.82 -7.58
CA ALA A 215 2.40 5.56 -6.99
C ALA A 215 3.06 5.29 -5.64
N LEU A 216 2.34 4.56 -4.81
CA LEU A 216 2.89 3.72 -3.76
C LEU A 216 2.83 2.28 -4.26
N VAL A 217 3.95 1.59 -4.28
CA VAL A 217 4.00 0.18 -4.67
C VAL A 217 4.62 -0.64 -3.56
N GLU A 218 3.87 -1.62 -3.08
CA GLU A 218 4.32 -2.57 -2.06
C GLU A 218 4.71 -3.88 -2.74
N HIS A 219 5.90 -4.38 -2.43
CA HIS A 219 6.44 -5.65 -2.92
C HIS A 219 6.71 -6.59 -1.77
N GLY A 220 5.99 -7.70 -1.71
CA GLY A 220 6.25 -8.75 -0.73
C GLY A 220 6.82 -10.00 -1.36
N ILE A 221 7.83 -10.56 -0.70
CA ILE A 221 8.40 -11.86 -1.05
C ILE A 221 8.65 -12.68 0.20
N ILE A 222 8.41 -13.98 0.12
CA ILE A 222 8.83 -14.89 1.18
C ILE A 222 10.32 -15.17 1.08
N ARG A 223 11.04 -14.79 2.13
CA ARG A 223 12.40 -15.23 2.39
C ARG A 223 12.34 -16.57 3.10
N ASN A 224 12.73 -17.62 2.39
CA ASN A 224 12.90 -18.93 2.97
C ASN A 224 14.29 -19.02 3.60
N VAL A 225 14.35 -19.48 4.85
CA VAL A 225 15.61 -19.89 5.48
C VAL A 225 15.77 -21.37 5.16
N SER A 226 16.73 -21.70 4.30
CA SER A 226 17.17 -23.08 4.02
C SER A 226 17.88 -23.69 5.21
#